data_AF-A0A8T3V4M2-F1
#
_entry.id   AF-A0A8T3V4M2-F1
#
_cell.length_a   1.000
_cell.length_b   1.000
_cell.length_c   1.000
_cell.angle_alpha   90.00
_cell.angle_beta   90.00
_cell.angle_gamma   90.00
#
_symmetry.space_group_name_H-M   'P 1'
#
loop_
_entity.id
_entity.type
_entity.pdbx_description
1 polymer ?
#
loop_
_entity_poly.entity_id
_entity_poly.type
_entity_poly.pdbx_seq_one_letter_code
_entity_poly.pdbx_strand_id
1 'polypeptide(L)'
;MDLRKIGVFLIFIGILITIAFLDNEKIFVPALTITVLGFFVTVVGYVSEIRKRKIINDKLDEDVGTILQPLITKYSNLNKQYRSEFEGEEYVQKRLQLNRDLEKEIAEKLPYLESREIKKIVLEFSKEQDKIN
;
A
#
# COMPACT_ATOMS: atom_id res chain seq x y z
N MET A 1 14.80 4.27 11.84
CA MET A 1 16.06 3.92 11.14
C MET A 1 15.78 2.67 10.30
N ASP A 2 16.06 2.67 8.99
CA ASP A 2 15.75 1.53 8.11
C ASP A 2 16.78 0.41 8.33
N LEU A 3 16.37 -0.70 8.94
CA LEU A 3 17.25 -1.85 9.22
C LEU A 3 17.95 -2.35 7.96
N ARG A 4 17.33 -2.25 6.78
CA ARG A 4 17.96 -2.67 5.52
C ARG A 4 19.14 -1.77 5.18
N LYS A 5 18.99 -0.45 5.34
CA LYS A 5 20.06 0.52 5.07
C LYS A 5 21.24 0.32 6.02
N ILE A 6 20.97 0.03 7.29
CA ILE A 6 22.01 -0.29 8.28
C ILE A 6 22.74 -1.58 7.90
N GLY A 7 21.99 -2.64 7.57
CA GLY A 7 22.57 -3.92 7.17
C GLY A 7 23.43 -3.81 5.91
N VAL A 8 22.95 -3.08 4.89
CA VAL A 8 23.72 -2.79 3.66
C VAL A 8 25.01 -2.03 3.98
N PHE A 9 24.95 -1.02 4.85
CA PHE A 9 26.13 -0.26 5.27
C PHE A 9 27.17 -1.15 5.97
N LEU A 10 26.73 -2.05 6.86
CA LEU A 10 27.60 -3.01 7.54
C LEU A 10 28.26 -4.00 6.57
N ILE A 11 27.53 -4.45 5.54
CA ILE A 11 28.09 -5.31 4.48
C ILE A 11 29.21 -4.58 3.73
N PHE A 12 28.99 -3.32 3.34
CA PHE A 12 30.00 -2.54 2.63
C PHE A 12 31.26 -2.33 3.46
N ILE A 13 31.13 -1.97 4.75
CA ILE A 13 32.26 -1.86 5.66
C ILE A 13 32.98 -3.20 5.82
N GLY A 14 32.23 -4.27 6.05
CA GLY A 14 32.79 -5.60 6.23
C GLY A 14 33.60 -6.07 5.02
N ILE A 15 33.08 -5.87 3.80
CA ILE A 15 33.78 -6.20 2.55
C ILE A 15 35.05 -5.35 2.39
N LEU A 16 34.98 -4.04 2.62
CA LEU A 16 36.14 -3.14 2.50
C LEU A 16 37.27 -3.54 3.46
N ILE A 17 36.93 -3.85 4.72
CA ILE A 17 37.90 -4.30 5.71
C ILE A 17 38.47 -5.68 5.33
N THR A 18 37.64 -6.57 4.80
CA THR A 18 38.06 -7.91 4.35
C THR A 18 39.09 -7.82 3.21
N ILE A 19 38.86 -6.93 2.23
CA ILE A 19 39.80 -6.70 1.12
C ILE A 19 41.09 -6.04 1.62
N ALA A 20 40.99 -5.05 2.51
CA ALA A 20 42.15 -4.30 3.00
C ALA A 20 43.09 -5.11 3.90
N PHE A 21 42.58 -6.15 4.57
CA PHE A 21 43.32 -6.96 5.55
C PHE A 21 43.33 -8.45 5.20
N LEU A 22 43.38 -8.77 3.90
CA LEU A 22 43.29 -10.14 3.39
C LEU A 22 44.39 -11.06 3.95
N ASP A 23 45.59 -10.51 4.17
CA ASP A 23 46.75 -11.25 4.70
C ASP A 23 46.80 -11.30 6.24
N ASN A 24 45.83 -10.70 6.95
CA ASN A 24 45.80 -10.68 8.41
C ASN A 24 44.58 -11.43 8.95
N GLU A 25 44.76 -12.74 9.19
CA GLU A 25 43.71 -13.64 9.68
C GLU A 25 42.98 -13.13 10.93
N LYS A 26 43.68 -12.42 11.84
CA LYS A 26 43.08 -11.88 13.07
C LYS A 26 42.05 -10.79 12.80
N ILE A 27 42.14 -10.09 11.69
CA ILE A 27 41.21 -9.02 11.28
C ILE A 27 40.21 -9.55 10.24
N PHE A 28 40.64 -10.48 9.40
CA PHE A 28 39.83 -11.14 8.39
C PHE A 28 38.59 -11.83 8.98
N VAL A 29 38.76 -12.64 10.03
CA VAL A 29 37.64 -13.37 10.67
C VAL A 29 36.59 -12.41 11.28
N PRO A 30 36.98 -11.37 12.05
CA PRO A 30 36.05 -10.34 12.49
C PRO A 30 35.35 -9.60 11.33
N ALA A 31 36.07 -9.25 10.26
CA ALA A 31 35.49 -8.54 9.12
C ALA A 31 34.43 -9.37 8.38
N LEU A 32 34.68 -10.67 8.20
CA LEU A 32 33.69 -11.61 7.69
C LEU A 32 32.48 -11.71 8.62
N THR A 33 32.70 -11.77 9.93
CA THR A 33 31.62 -11.83 10.92
C THR A 33 30.71 -10.59 10.85
N ILE A 34 31.30 -9.40 10.73
CA ILE A 34 30.56 -8.14 10.52
C ILE A 34 29.75 -8.19 9.22
N THR A 35 30.35 -8.73 8.15
CA THR A 35 29.67 -8.88 6.85
C THR A 35 28.45 -9.80 6.96
N VAL A 36 28.60 -10.96 7.60
CA VAL A 36 27.51 -11.92 7.84
C VAL A 36 26.40 -11.32 8.72
N LEU A 37 26.76 -10.59 9.77
CA LEU A 37 25.80 -9.86 10.60
C LEU A 37 25.05 -8.78 9.80
N GLY A 38 25.74 -8.07 8.91
CA GLY A 38 25.13 -7.10 8.00
C GLY A 38 24.10 -7.75 7.06
N PHE A 39 24.40 -8.94 6.54
CA PHE A 39 23.44 -9.74 5.77
C PHE A 39 22.22 -10.12 6.62
N PHE A 40 22.43 -10.63 7.83
CA PHE A 40 21.34 -11.02 8.73
C PHE A 40 20.41 -9.85 9.04
N VAL A 41 20.98 -8.69 9.40
CA VAL A 41 20.22 -7.45 9.68
C VAL A 41 19.41 -7.00 8.46
N THR A 42 20.01 -7.09 7.27
CA THR A 42 19.31 -6.77 6.01
C THR A 42 18.10 -7.68 5.80
N VAL A 43 18.27 -9.00 5.95
CA VAL A 43 17.21 -10.00 5.79
C VAL A 43 16.08 -9.78 6.79
N VAL A 44 16.41 -9.59 8.07
CA VAL A 44 15.41 -9.28 9.12
C VAL A 44 14.65 -8.00 8.79
N GLY A 45 15.34 -6.98 8.27
CA GLY A 45 14.72 -5.74 7.80
C GLY A 45 13.67 -5.98 6.71
N TYR A 46 14.00 -6.78 5.70
CA TYR A 46 13.06 -7.17 4.64
C TYR A 46 11.88 -7.99 5.17
N VAL A 47 12.13 -9.01 5.99
CA VAL A 47 11.07 -9.86 6.57
C VAL A 47 10.09 -9.03 7.40
N SER A 48 10.59 -8.08 8.18
CA SER A 48 9.76 -7.17 8.97
C SER A 48 8.85 -6.31 8.10
N GLU A 49 9.38 -5.76 7.00
CA GLU A 49 8.57 -4.98 6.06
C GLU A 49 7.50 -5.82 5.36
N ILE A 50 7.86 -7.03 4.92
CA ILE A 50 6.91 -7.98 4.30
C ILE A 50 5.78 -8.30 5.29
N ARG A 51 6.11 -8.57 6.56
CA ARG A 51 5.10 -8.84 7.59
C ARG A 51 4.17 -7.64 7.82
N LYS A 52 4.71 -6.41 7.85
CA LYS A 52 3.89 -5.20 7.98
C LYS A 52 2.93 -5.03 6.80
N ARG A 53 3.42 -5.22 5.57
CA ARG A 53 2.58 -5.17 4.36
C ARG A 53 1.51 -6.26 4.39
N LYS A 54 1.85 -7.46 4.85
CA LYS A 54 0.88 -8.55 5.00
C LYS A 54 -0.27 -8.16 5.95
N ILE A 55 0.04 -7.58 7.11
CA ILE A 55 -1.02 -7.13 8.07
C ILE A 55 -1.94 -6.09 7.43
N ILE A 56 -1.40 -5.15 6.67
CA ILE A 56 -2.20 -4.14 5.97
C ILE A 56 -3.09 -4.80 4.91
N ASN A 57 -2.55 -5.75 4.14
CA ASN A 57 -3.33 -6.47 3.13
C ASN A 57 -4.43 -7.34 3.76
N ASP A 58 -4.11 -8.09 4.82
CA ASP A 58 -5.09 -8.92 5.53
C ASP A 58 -6.24 -8.05 6.07
N LYS A 59 -5.91 -6.86 6.60
CA LYS A 59 -6.91 -5.88 7.02
C LYS A 59 -7.72 -5.31 5.85
N LEU A 60 -7.07 -5.01 4.73
CA LEU A 60 -7.75 -4.52 3.53
C LEU A 60 -8.74 -5.57 3.00
N ASP A 61 -8.38 -6.85 2.98
CA ASP A 61 -9.28 -7.93 2.55
C ASP A 61 -10.53 -8.03 3.43
N GLU A 62 -10.39 -7.84 4.75
CA GLU A 62 -11.52 -7.76 5.68
C GLU A 62 -12.37 -6.51 5.43
N ASP A 63 -11.73 -5.36 5.28
CA ASP A 63 -12.37 -4.07 5.03
C ASP A 63 -13.09 -4.02 3.68
N VAL A 64 -12.62 -4.77 2.67
CA VAL A 64 -13.30 -4.91 1.38
C VAL A 64 -14.70 -5.49 1.56
N GLY A 65 -14.83 -6.57 2.34
CA GLY A 65 -16.12 -7.20 2.59
C GLY A 65 -17.03 -6.39 3.52
N THR A 66 -16.45 -5.78 4.55
CA THR A 66 -17.22 -5.15 5.65
C THR A 66 -17.52 -3.67 5.42
N ILE A 67 -16.67 -2.97 4.67
CA ILE A 67 -16.77 -1.52 4.45
C ILE A 67 -16.98 -1.22 2.98
N LEU A 68 -16.11 -1.71 2.10
CA LEU A 68 -16.11 -1.29 0.70
C LEU A 68 -17.31 -1.81 -0.08
N GLN A 69 -17.63 -3.10 0.01
CA GLN A 69 -18.80 -3.68 -0.67
C GLN A 69 -20.13 -3.00 -0.26
N PRO A 70 -20.41 -2.75 1.04
CA PRO A 70 -21.58 -1.98 1.45
C PRO A 70 -21.60 -0.56 0.89
N LEU A 71 -20.47 0.15 0.88
CA LEU A 71 -20.38 1.48 0.27
C LEU A 71 -20.70 1.43 -1.22
N ILE A 72 -20.05 0.54 -1.97
CA ILE A 72 -20.30 0.37 -3.40
C ILE A 72 -21.77 0.06 -3.68
N THR A 73 -22.40 -0.79 -2.85
CA THR A 73 -23.83 -1.12 -2.96
C THR A 73 -24.71 0.09 -2.68
N LYS A 74 -24.45 0.82 -1.59
CA LYS A 74 -25.16 2.06 -1.22
C LYS A 74 -25.12 3.07 -2.37
N TYR A 75 -23.92 3.33 -2.89
CA TYR A 75 -23.70 4.32 -3.94
C TYR A 75 -24.21 3.86 -5.32
N SER A 76 -24.19 2.56 -5.62
CA SER A 76 -24.83 2.04 -6.84
C SER A 76 -26.36 2.18 -6.78
N ASN A 77 -26.98 1.92 -5.62
CA ASN A 77 -28.42 2.11 -5.46
C ASN A 77 -28.81 3.59 -5.55
N LEU A 78 -28.02 4.48 -4.94
CA LEU A 78 -28.19 5.93 -5.08
C LEU A 78 -28.08 6.37 -6.53
N ASN A 79 -27.11 5.82 -7.28
CA ASN A 79 -26.97 6.11 -8.70
C ASN A 79 -28.21 5.70 -9.51
N LYS A 80 -28.80 4.53 -9.21
CA LYS A 80 -30.05 4.08 -9.84
C LYS A 80 -31.23 5.02 -9.53
N GLN A 81 -31.31 5.53 -8.30
CA GLN A 81 -32.31 6.54 -7.93
C GLN A 81 -32.12 7.83 -8.73
N TYR A 82 -30.88 8.34 -8.79
CA TYR A 82 -30.58 9.54 -9.55
C TYR A 82 -30.91 9.40 -11.05
N ARG A 83 -30.69 8.22 -11.63
CA ARG A 83 -31.11 7.95 -13.02
C ARG A 83 -32.62 7.95 -13.22
N SER A 84 -33.38 7.62 -12.18
CA SER A 84 -34.84 7.59 -12.23
C SER A 84 -35.46 8.98 -12.01
N GLU A 85 -34.74 9.86 -11.31
CA GLU A 85 -35.22 11.18 -10.87
C GLU A 85 -34.68 12.34 -11.71
N PHE A 86 -33.52 12.19 -12.34
CA PHE A 86 -32.83 13.26 -13.07
C PHE A 86 -32.42 12.82 -14.47
N GLU A 87 -32.43 13.75 -15.42
CA GLU A 87 -31.99 13.53 -16.80
C GLU A 87 -30.96 14.60 -17.23
N GLY A 88 -30.19 14.30 -18.28
CA GLY A 88 -29.26 15.24 -18.89
C GLY A 88 -28.17 15.76 -17.95
N GLU A 89 -27.94 17.08 -17.96
CA GLU A 89 -26.88 17.73 -17.18
C GLU A 89 -27.07 17.59 -15.66
N GLU A 90 -28.30 17.55 -15.18
CA GLU A 90 -28.58 17.43 -13.74
C GLU A 90 -28.14 16.07 -13.21
N TYR A 91 -28.38 14.99 -13.96
CA TYR A 91 -27.86 13.66 -13.65
C TYR A 91 -26.32 13.64 -13.63
N VAL A 92 -25.66 14.33 -14.57
CA VAL A 92 -24.20 14.41 -14.61
C VAL A 92 -23.63 15.12 -13.37
N GLN A 93 -24.26 16.20 -12.92
CA GLN A 93 -23.86 16.89 -11.68
C GLN A 93 -24.04 15.98 -10.45
N LYS A 94 -25.17 15.26 -10.38
CA LYS A 94 -25.43 14.30 -9.30
C LYS A 94 -24.42 13.15 -9.30
N ARG A 95 -24.01 12.64 -10.47
CA ARG A 95 -22.92 11.65 -10.61
C ARG A 95 -21.58 12.15 -10.09
N LEU A 96 -21.24 13.40 -10.41
CA LEU A 96 -19.99 14.01 -9.92
C LEU A 96 -20.01 14.17 -8.40
N GLN A 97 -21.15 14.61 -7.84
CA GLN A 97 -21.33 14.70 -6.39
C GLN A 97 -21.22 13.32 -5.73
N LEU A 98 -21.89 12.32 -6.29
CA LEU A 98 -21.87 10.93 -5.84
C LEU A 98 -20.43 10.39 -5.73
N ASN A 99 -19.62 10.61 -6.77
CA ASN A 99 -18.22 10.19 -6.78
C ASN A 99 -17.40 10.91 -5.69
N ARG A 100 -17.61 12.21 -5.47
CA ARG A 100 -16.94 12.97 -4.40
C ARG A 100 -17.33 12.48 -3.01
N ASP A 101 -18.62 12.18 -2.80
CA ASP A 101 -19.13 11.68 -1.53
C ASP A 101 -18.58 10.28 -1.25
N LEU A 102 -18.51 9.42 -2.27
CA LEU A 102 -17.87 8.09 -2.15
C LEU A 102 -16.38 8.20 -1.81
N GLU A 103 -15.63 9.11 -2.46
CA GLU A 103 -14.22 9.35 -2.11
C GLU A 103 -14.07 9.78 -0.65
N LYS A 104 -14.96 10.67 -0.17
CA LYS A 104 -14.93 11.16 1.21
C LYS A 104 -15.26 10.05 2.22
N GLU A 105 -16.31 9.28 1.99
CA GLU A 105 -16.69 8.17 2.90
C GLU A 105 -15.61 7.07 2.94
N ILE A 106 -14.97 6.77 1.80
CA ILE A 106 -13.83 5.83 1.77
C ILE A 106 -12.66 6.39 2.58
N ALA A 107 -12.32 7.67 2.42
CA ALA A 107 -11.21 8.29 3.16
C ALA A 107 -11.46 8.31 4.68
N GLU A 108 -12.71 8.52 5.10
CA GLU A 108 -13.09 8.50 6.51
C GLU A 108 -13.04 7.10 7.11
N LYS A 109 -13.52 6.08 6.38
CA LYS A 109 -13.58 4.70 6.89
C LYS A 109 -12.29 3.92 6.74
N LEU A 110 -11.48 4.23 5.71
CA LEU A 110 -10.22 3.57 5.39
C LEU A 110 -9.06 4.58 5.40
N PRO A 111 -8.72 5.16 6.57
CA PRO A 111 -7.75 6.26 6.67
C PRO A 111 -6.30 5.86 6.34
N TYR A 112 -6.04 4.55 6.20
CA TYR A 112 -4.73 4.03 5.82
C TYR A 112 -4.53 3.94 4.30
N LEU A 113 -5.58 4.15 3.50
CA LEU A 113 -5.47 4.18 2.04
C LEU A 113 -4.95 5.53 1.56
N GLU A 114 -4.08 5.51 0.56
CA GLU A 114 -3.61 6.72 -0.07
C GLU A 114 -4.71 7.32 -0.97
N SER A 115 -4.75 8.65 -1.10
CA SER A 115 -5.71 9.35 -1.97
C SER A 115 -5.71 8.80 -3.41
N ARG A 116 -4.55 8.36 -3.91
CA ARG A 116 -4.42 7.76 -5.25
C ARG A 116 -5.14 6.41 -5.37
N GLU A 117 -5.14 5.62 -4.30
CA GLU A 117 -5.81 4.32 -4.26
C GLU A 117 -7.32 4.51 -4.20
N ILE A 118 -7.79 5.43 -3.36
CA ILE A 118 -9.21 5.82 -3.26
C ILE A 118 -9.74 6.27 -4.63
N LYS A 119 -9.02 7.15 -5.32
CA LYS A 119 -9.39 7.63 -6.66
C LYS A 119 -9.51 6.49 -7.67
N LYS A 120 -8.62 5.49 -7.63
CA LYS A 120 -8.72 4.33 -8.52
C LYS A 120 -9.99 3.52 -8.26
N ILE A 121 -10.34 3.32 -7.00
CA ILE A 121 -11.57 2.62 -6.61
C ILE A 121 -12.80 3.35 -7.15
N VAL A 122 -12.88 4.67 -6.96
CA VAL A 122 -14.02 5.47 -7.42
C VAL A 122 -14.09 5.54 -8.96
N LEU A 123 -12.94 5.65 -9.64
CA LEU A 123 -12.89 5.58 -11.10
C LEU A 123 -13.40 4.24 -11.63
N GLU A 124 -12.98 3.13 -11.02
CA GLU A 124 -13.41 1.80 -11.44
C GLU A 124 -14.90 1.59 -11.16
N PHE A 125 -15.38 2.02 -9.99
CA PHE A 125 -16.81 2.07 -9.68
C PHE A 125 -17.59 2.88 -10.73
N SER A 126 -17.11 4.07 -11.08
CA SER A 126 -17.77 4.91 -12.08
C SER A 126 -17.88 4.21 -13.43
N LYS A 127 -16.79 3.59 -13.91
CA LYS A 127 -16.77 2.81 -15.15
C LYS A 127 -17.72 1.62 -15.12
N GLU A 128 -17.76 0.87 -14.01
CA GLU A 128 -18.67 -0.26 -13.86
C GLU A 128 -20.14 0.20 -13.90
N GLN A 129 -20.46 1.34 -13.28
CA GLN A 129 -21.80 1.93 -13.41
C GLN A 129 -22.11 2.32 -14.86
N ASP A 130 -21.11 2.79 -15.62
CA ASP A 130 -21.29 3.16 -17.02
C ASP A 130 -21.47 1.94 -17.95
N LYS A 131 -20.96 0.76 -17.57
CA LYS A 131 -21.17 -0.52 -18.29
C LYS A 131 -22.54 -1.16 -18.03
N ILE A 132 -23.17 -0.81 -16.91
CA ILE A 132 -24.54 -1.24 -16.57
C ILE A 132 -25.59 -0.37 -17.31
N ASN A 133 -25.13 0.59 -18.13
CA ASN A 133 -25.96 1.30 -19.12
C ASN A 133 -26.12 0.49 -20.40
#